data_AF-A0A8T4NNX2-F1
#
_entry.id   AF-A0A8T4NNX2-F1
#
_cell.length_a   1.000
_cell.length_b   1.000
_cell.length_c   1.000
_cell.angle_alpha   90.00
_cell.angle_beta   90.00
_cell.angle_gamma   90.00
#
_symmetry.space_group_name_H-M   'P 1'
#
loop_
_entity.id
_entity.type
_entity.pdbx_description
1 polymer ?
#
loop_
_entity_poly.entity_id
_entity_poly.type
_entity_poly.pdbx_seq_one_letter_code
_entity_poly.pdbx_strand_id
1 'polypeptide(L)'
;MMNKYSKLFIAVLMIVFLFGFASAVAYTVSPSAITFTPATNNSTFTISNSNSSTLLNVNVPSQLQITGENGYIAVFSISGTQTNINSSSIFTVTPQNVDFSRFSLEKTYSADIIISEVGSSTNNKTVKVELNRQFCEAGIRGDLEVDIDVTNNGDLGDEDNFYPFEEIEVEVTVDNNGNNDIDDVIVSWGLYNKRTGEFIIDDEEKSVDINNDDQETVTFTFTIDPADLDADDTRDDFALIVKAFSDDEGEENQCDFFRKDVTVARDDHLLIVGDIEIPSEVQCGETITARAKVWNIGDDDERDTYMIVSNSKLGLNKRIDVGDLDILEDKRLSFDIILPKNLTDKSYTIEFKTYNKDDDIFENDDGDESISRETITIADGTCDLPKSVNLIVVLSEDSASKAGSDLIVKATLRNTGSSDTIYQIEPTGYESWASLKNIQPTSLSLKAGESKDVLITLLPNTDVEGAQEFTVKATYAGGEATKRLVAEIEPSSGGFGLTGFSISNLASGSGFIWAIALINVILVIIIIVIAVRIARK
;
A
#
# COMPACT_ATOMS: atom_id res chain seq x y z
N MET A 1 75.91 49.21 -46.97
CA MET A 1 74.89 48.18 -46.70
C MET A 1 75.00 47.77 -45.24
N MET A 2 74.37 48.51 -44.33
CA MET A 2 74.22 48.09 -42.93
C MET A 2 73.06 47.10 -42.85
N ASN A 3 73.35 45.99 -42.22
CA ASN A 3 72.68 44.70 -42.38
C ASN A 3 71.25 44.72 -41.81
N LYS A 4 70.24 44.40 -42.62
CA LYS A 4 68.82 44.30 -42.19
C LYS A 4 68.63 43.34 -41.00
N TYR A 5 69.55 42.39 -40.82
CA TYR A 5 69.55 41.44 -39.71
C TYR A 5 69.91 42.05 -38.33
N SER A 6 70.62 43.19 -38.27
CA SER A 6 70.99 43.83 -37.00
C SER A 6 69.81 44.54 -36.33
N LYS A 7 68.87 45.07 -37.11
CA LYS A 7 67.65 45.72 -36.57
C LYS A 7 66.62 44.72 -36.07
N LEU A 8 66.56 43.51 -36.66
CA LEU A 8 65.67 42.44 -36.21
C LEU A 8 66.14 41.84 -34.87
N PHE A 9 67.46 41.70 -34.67
CA PHE A 9 68.02 41.15 -33.43
C PHE A 9 67.82 42.09 -32.22
N ILE A 10 67.93 43.40 -32.42
CA ILE A 10 67.66 44.39 -31.36
C ILE A 10 66.17 44.47 -31.03
N ALA A 11 65.28 44.32 -32.02
CA ALA A 11 63.83 44.31 -31.79
C ALA A 11 63.39 43.05 -31.01
N VAL A 12 63.95 41.88 -31.33
CA VAL A 12 63.67 40.63 -30.59
C VAL A 12 64.27 40.67 -29.18
N LEU A 13 65.47 41.25 -28.99
CA LEU A 13 66.07 41.41 -27.67
C LEU A 13 65.28 42.39 -26.78
N MET A 14 64.71 43.46 -27.34
CA MET A 14 63.83 44.37 -26.61
C MET A 14 62.48 43.74 -26.26
N ILE A 15 61.92 42.90 -27.15
CA ILE A 15 60.68 42.16 -26.84
C ILE A 15 60.93 41.12 -25.74
N VAL A 16 62.06 40.43 -25.73
CA VAL A 16 62.44 39.49 -24.64
C VAL A 16 62.73 40.23 -23.31
N PHE A 17 63.24 41.46 -23.35
CA PHE A 17 63.42 42.29 -22.14
C PHE A 17 62.11 42.91 -21.62
N LEU A 18 61.08 43.05 -22.46
CA LEU A 18 59.76 43.55 -22.06
C LEU A 18 58.86 42.47 -21.44
N PHE A 19 59.21 41.18 -21.57
CA PHE A 19 58.53 40.06 -20.90
C PHE A 19 59.21 39.62 -19.59
N GLY A 20 60.24 40.33 -19.12
CA GLY A 20 61.11 39.89 -18.02
C GLY A 20 60.93 40.59 -16.66
N PHE A 21 59.89 41.41 -16.47
CA PHE A 21 59.53 41.92 -15.15
C PHE A 21 58.24 41.26 -14.69
N ALA A 22 58.31 39.97 -14.34
CA ALA A 22 57.37 39.45 -13.35
C ALA A 22 57.56 40.32 -12.11
N SER A 23 56.58 41.18 -11.81
CA SER A 23 56.56 41.95 -10.57
C SER A 23 56.75 40.95 -9.43
N ALA A 24 57.88 41.03 -8.74
CA ALA A 24 58.14 40.20 -7.58
C ALA A 24 56.96 40.41 -6.62
N VAL A 25 56.20 39.35 -6.37
CA VAL A 25 55.04 39.42 -5.46
C VAL A 25 55.60 39.78 -4.09
N ALA A 26 55.19 40.91 -3.51
CA ALA A 26 55.84 41.38 -2.28
C ALA A 26 55.54 40.46 -1.08
N TYR A 27 54.41 39.75 -1.11
CA TYR A 27 54.03 38.78 -0.09
C TYR A 27 53.06 37.72 -0.63
N THR A 28 53.00 36.58 0.04
CA THR A 28 52.06 35.49 -0.23
C THR A 28 51.12 35.27 0.96
N VAL A 29 49.98 34.63 0.72
CA VAL A 29 49.02 34.27 1.76
C VAL A 29 48.68 32.79 1.61
N SER A 30 48.65 32.05 2.72
CA SER A 30 48.34 30.62 2.72
C SER A 30 47.65 30.21 4.02
N PRO A 31 46.53 29.44 3.97
CA PRO A 31 45.82 29.06 2.74
C PRO A 31 45.09 30.25 2.09
N SER A 32 44.66 30.10 0.84
CA SER A 32 43.87 31.12 0.12
C SER A 32 42.37 31.05 0.42
N ALA A 33 41.92 29.98 1.06
CA ALA A 33 40.57 29.80 1.56
C ALA A 33 40.62 29.13 2.94
N ILE A 34 39.68 29.49 3.80
CA ILE A 34 39.42 28.83 5.09
C ILE A 34 37.92 28.55 5.20
N THR A 35 37.56 27.39 5.74
CA THR A 35 36.17 26.94 5.85
C THR A 35 35.78 26.79 7.32
N PHE A 36 34.59 27.26 7.66
CA PHE A 36 33.98 27.11 8.97
C PHE A 36 32.75 26.20 8.86
N THR A 37 32.76 25.15 9.68
CA THR A 37 31.58 24.34 9.99
C THR A 37 31.16 24.61 11.44
N PRO A 38 30.03 24.09 11.93
CA PRO A 38 29.65 24.27 13.34
C PRO A 38 30.73 23.74 14.30
N ALA A 39 31.53 22.78 13.84
CA ALA A 39 32.66 22.22 14.57
C ALA A 39 33.91 23.14 14.64
N THR A 40 34.02 24.19 13.83
CA THR A 40 35.25 25.00 13.70
C THR A 40 35.23 26.22 14.63
N ASN A 41 35.97 26.13 15.74
CA ASN A 41 36.09 27.24 16.70
C ASN A 41 36.97 28.40 16.24
N ASN A 42 37.98 28.14 15.42
CA ASN A 42 38.83 29.15 14.78
C ASN A 42 39.56 28.53 13.58
N SER A 43 40.04 29.40 12.69
CA SER A 43 40.95 29.01 11.61
C SER A 43 42.03 30.06 11.43
N THR A 44 43.13 29.71 10.76
CA THR A 44 44.28 30.62 10.61
C THR A 44 44.76 30.71 9.18
N PHE A 45 45.30 31.88 8.82
CA PHE A 45 46.06 32.07 7.59
C PHE A 45 47.35 32.80 7.89
N THR A 46 48.37 32.53 7.07
CA THR A 46 49.70 33.10 7.22
C THR A 46 49.99 34.05 6.07
N ILE A 47 50.40 35.27 6.41
CA ILE A 47 50.99 36.22 5.46
C ILE A 47 52.50 36.02 5.51
N SER A 48 53.11 35.69 4.37
CA SER A 48 54.56 35.49 4.25
C SER A 48 55.18 36.59 3.41
N ASN A 49 56.11 37.35 4.01
CA ASN A 49 56.87 38.36 3.32
C ASN A 49 57.91 37.71 2.40
N SER A 50 57.76 37.93 1.10
CA SER A 50 58.64 37.32 0.09
C SER A 50 59.96 38.07 -0.08
N ASN A 51 60.10 39.23 0.56
CA ASN A 51 61.31 40.04 0.57
C ASN A 51 61.88 40.19 1.99
N SER A 52 62.75 39.26 2.37
CA SER A 52 63.39 39.20 3.70
C SER A 52 64.27 40.39 4.07
N SER A 53 64.51 41.31 3.13
CA SER A 53 65.33 42.52 3.35
C SER A 53 64.53 43.76 3.75
N THR A 54 63.20 43.72 3.67
CA THR A 54 62.30 44.85 3.98
C THR A 54 61.18 44.42 4.89
N LEU A 55 60.81 45.24 5.88
CA LEU A 55 59.64 44.98 6.72
C LEU A 55 58.35 45.23 5.93
N LEU A 56 57.42 44.27 5.97
CA LEU A 56 56.10 44.39 5.37
C LEU A 56 55.09 44.93 6.40
N ASN A 57 54.29 45.90 5.98
CA ASN A 57 53.11 46.37 6.71
C ASN A 57 51.88 46.10 5.86
N VAL A 58 50.84 45.51 6.44
CA VAL A 58 49.56 45.23 5.77
C VAL A 58 48.42 45.89 6.54
N ASN A 59 47.28 46.05 5.87
CA ASN A 59 46.00 46.38 6.46
C ASN A 59 45.09 45.16 6.28
N VAL A 60 44.61 44.62 7.40
CA VAL A 60 43.66 43.51 7.44
C VAL A 60 42.45 43.97 8.26
N PRO A 61 41.21 43.81 7.76
CA PRO A 61 40.02 44.19 8.51
C PRO A 61 39.96 43.43 9.84
N SER A 62 39.47 44.08 10.90
CA SER A 62 39.32 43.43 12.21
C SER A 62 38.09 42.52 12.29
N GLN A 63 37.16 42.66 11.35
CA GLN A 63 35.93 41.88 11.27
C GLN A 63 35.58 41.54 9.82
N LEU A 64 34.92 40.40 9.64
CA LEU A 64 34.29 39.96 8.40
C LEU A 64 32.83 39.62 8.67
N GLN A 65 31.97 39.87 7.68
CA GLN A 65 30.55 39.54 7.75
C GLN A 65 30.17 38.66 6.56
N ILE A 66 29.46 37.57 6.83
CA ILE A 66 28.87 36.68 5.83
C ILE A 66 27.35 36.77 5.99
N THR A 67 26.62 37.03 4.90
CA THR A 67 25.16 37.19 4.92
C THR A 67 24.48 35.95 4.34
N GLY A 68 23.55 35.37 5.10
CA GLY A 68 22.72 34.23 4.68
C GLY A 68 21.45 34.63 3.92
N GLU A 69 20.65 33.65 3.48
CA GLU A 69 19.47 33.85 2.62
C GLU A 69 18.35 34.66 3.30
N ASN A 70 18.21 34.53 4.61
CA ASN A 70 17.23 35.27 5.42
C ASN A 70 17.76 36.63 5.93
N GLY A 71 18.91 37.09 5.42
CA GLY A 71 19.57 38.31 5.88
C GLY A 71 20.25 38.19 7.25
N TYR A 72 20.34 36.99 7.83
CA TYR A 72 21.17 36.73 9.00
C TYR A 72 22.65 37.01 8.67
N ILE A 73 23.36 37.63 9.60
CA ILE A 73 24.76 38.04 9.40
C ILE A 73 25.63 37.29 10.40
N ALA A 74 26.45 36.36 9.91
CA ALA A 74 27.53 35.76 10.69
C ALA A 74 28.71 36.73 10.76
N VAL A 75 29.19 36.99 11.97
CA VAL A 75 30.32 37.90 12.22
C VAL A 75 31.54 37.09 12.64
N PHE A 76 32.69 37.44 12.06
CA PHE A 76 33.98 36.85 12.39
C PHE A 76 34.93 37.95 12.87
N SER A 77 35.66 37.69 13.96
CA SER A 77 36.76 38.54 14.39
C SER A 77 38.07 38.07 13.77
N ILE A 78 38.90 39.00 13.31
CA ILE A 78 40.21 38.73 12.72
C ILE A 78 41.26 39.41 13.58
N SER A 79 42.26 38.65 14.02
CA SER A 79 43.36 39.16 14.85
C SER A 79 44.71 38.65 14.34
N GLY A 80 45.74 39.49 14.43
CA GLY A 80 47.09 39.16 13.95
C GLY A 80 48.00 40.39 13.90
N THR A 81 49.30 40.17 13.72
CA THR A 81 50.27 41.27 13.63
C THR A 81 50.27 41.85 12.22
N GLN A 82 49.86 43.10 12.09
CA GLN A 82 49.75 43.79 10.79
C GLN A 82 50.99 44.61 10.40
N THR A 83 51.91 44.86 11.34
CA THR A 83 53.08 45.72 11.12
C THR A 83 54.38 44.99 11.37
N ASN A 84 55.45 45.45 10.70
CA ASN A 84 56.82 44.96 10.85
C ASN A 84 56.95 43.45 10.61
N ILE A 85 56.21 42.92 9.62
CA ILE A 85 56.26 41.51 9.24
C ILE A 85 57.60 41.25 8.54
N ASN A 86 58.51 40.55 9.21
CA ASN A 86 59.86 40.26 8.72
C ASN A 86 59.87 39.03 7.79
N SER A 87 59.36 37.89 8.25
CA SER A 87 59.25 36.64 7.51
C SER A 87 57.80 36.26 7.32
N SER A 88 57.01 36.21 8.39
CA SER A 88 55.61 35.84 8.35
C SER A 88 54.83 36.35 9.56
N SER A 89 53.51 36.42 9.42
CA SER A 89 52.56 36.73 10.49
C SER A 89 51.34 35.83 10.36
N ILE A 90 50.91 35.25 11.47
CA ILE A 90 49.71 34.41 11.54
C ILE A 90 48.53 35.29 11.93
N PHE A 91 47.43 35.14 11.20
CA PHE A 91 46.14 35.72 11.50
C PHE A 91 45.18 34.63 11.91
N THR A 92 44.43 34.88 12.98
CA THR A 92 43.37 34.00 13.48
C THR A 92 42.03 34.62 13.16
N VAL A 93 41.15 33.83 12.54
CA VAL A 93 39.76 34.14 12.25
C VAL A 93 38.90 33.32 13.20
N THR A 94 37.99 33.99 13.91
CA THR A 94 37.16 33.36 14.95
C THR A 94 35.70 33.78 14.77
N PRO A 95 34.75 32.84 14.63
CA PRO A 95 33.32 33.14 14.59
C PRO A 95 32.88 33.80 15.91
N GLN A 96 31.93 34.72 15.83
CA GLN A 96 31.37 35.42 17.00
C GLN A 96 29.91 35.02 17.18
N ASN A 97 29.66 33.93 17.92
CA ASN A 97 28.32 33.37 18.17
C ASN A 97 27.53 33.15 16.88
N VAL A 98 28.15 32.50 15.89
CA VAL A 98 27.51 32.18 14.62
C VAL A 98 26.51 31.04 14.85
N ASP A 99 25.25 31.29 14.55
CA ASP A 99 24.19 30.28 14.56
C ASP A 99 24.10 29.65 13.16
N PHE A 100 24.64 28.45 13.03
CA PHE A 100 24.71 27.74 11.74
C PHE A 100 23.34 27.26 11.27
N SER A 101 22.35 27.08 12.17
CA SER A 101 20.98 26.69 11.80
C SER A 101 20.27 27.72 10.92
N ARG A 102 20.76 28.97 10.91
CA ARG A 102 20.22 30.09 10.12
C ARG A 102 20.67 30.08 8.67
N PHE A 103 21.55 29.16 8.30
CA PHE A 103 22.04 28.93 6.94
C PHE A 103 21.40 27.67 6.37
N SER A 104 21.23 27.61 5.06
CA SER A 104 20.66 26.44 4.39
C SER A 104 21.70 25.32 4.32
N LEU A 105 21.26 24.08 4.47
CA LEU A 105 22.11 22.91 4.21
C LEU A 105 22.55 22.92 2.75
N GLU A 106 23.69 22.30 2.46
CA GLU A 106 24.23 22.16 1.08
C GLU A 106 24.59 23.48 0.38
N LYS A 107 24.53 24.63 1.07
CA LYS A 107 24.93 25.93 0.53
C LYS A 107 26.18 26.46 1.22
N THR A 108 27.17 26.83 0.39
CA THR A 108 28.40 27.51 0.85
C THR A 108 28.22 29.01 0.79
N TYR A 109 28.30 29.66 1.95
CA TYR A 109 28.30 31.13 2.05
C TYR A 109 29.74 31.62 2.15
N SER A 110 30.08 32.70 1.47
CA SER A 110 31.47 33.17 1.50
C SER A 110 31.63 34.68 1.47
N ALA A 111 32.75 35.14 2.03
CA ALA A 111 33.22 36.52 1.92
C ALA A 111 34.75 36.57 1.87
N ASP A 112 35.28 37.61 1.23
CA ASP A 112 36.72 37.77 1.07
C ASP A 112 37.32 38.70 2.14
N ILE A 113 38.35 38.23 2.83
CA ILE A 113 39.25 39.09 3.60
C ILE A 113 40.20 39.75 2.60
N ILE A 114 40.07 41.07 2.42
CA ILE A 114 40.97 41.85 1.57
C ILE A 114 42.17 42.33 2.40
N ILE A 115 43.36 41.86 2.03
CA ILE A 115 44.64 42.22 2.62
C ILE A 115 45.31 43.23 1.69
N SER A 116 45.65 44.41 2.20
CA SER A 116 46.31 45.47 1.43
C SER A 116 47.67 45.81 1.98
N GLU A 117 48.69 45.92 1.14
CA GLU A 117 50.00 46.42 1.55
C GLU A 117 49.96 47.92 1.86
N VAL A 118 50.47 48.32 3.02
CA VAL A 118 50.51 49.73 3.41
C VAL A 118 51.50 50.49 2.51
N GLY A 119 51.02 51.50 1.80
CA GLY A 119 51.82 52.29 0.86
C GLY A 119 51.78 51.78 -0.58
N SER A 120 51.04 50.71 -0.88
CA SER A 120 50.86 50.16 -2.22
C SER A 120 49.38 49.84 -2.47
N SER A 121 48.71 50.57 -3.36
CA SER A 121 47.29 50.37 -3.66
C SER A 121 47.02 49.22 -4.64
N THR A 122 48.07 48.61 -5.21
CA THR A 122 47.97 47.61 -6.27
C THR A 122 48.34 46.20 -5.83
N ASN A 123 48.89 46.03 -4.62
CA ASN A 123 49.32 44.73 -4.11
C ASN A 123 48.36 44.21 -3.03
N ASN A 124 47.16 43.82 -3.48
CA ASN A 124 46.15 43.21 -2.62
C ASN A 124 46.16 41.68 -2.77
N LYS A 125 45.91 40.99 -1.66
CA LYS A 125 45.65 39.55 -1.63
C LYS A 125 44.32 39.30 -0.94
N THR A 126 43.67 38.18 -1.28
CA THR A 126 42.41 37.79 -0.67
C THR A 126 42.56 36.44 0.00
N VAL A 127 41.85 36.28 1.12
CA VAL A 127 41.57 34.98 1.74
C VAL A 127 40.06 34.83 1.72
N LYS A 128 39.57 33.81 1.03
CA LYS A 128 38.15 33.49 1.05
C LYS A 128 37.81 32.83 2.38
N VAL A 129 36.75 33.28 3.04
CA VAL A 129 36.18 32.62 4.21
C VAL A 129 34.87 32.01 3.77
N GLU A 130 34.75 30.70 3.94
CA GLU A 130 33.57 29.92 3.60
C GLU A 130 32.90 29.44 4.89
N LEU A 131 31.57 29.45 4.90
CA LEU A 131 30.71 28.96 5.96
C LEU A 131 29.81 27.89 5.36
N ASN A 132 29.93 26.69 5.90
CA ASN A 132 29.15 25.52 5.48
C ASN A 132 28.37 25.00 6.68
N ARG A 133 27.05 24.96 6.57
CA ARG A 133 26.22 24.22 7.53
C ARG A 133 26.44 22.72 7.32
N GLN A 134 26.43 21.97 8.42
CA GLN A 134 26.44 20.51 8.40
C GLN A 134 25.15 19.98 9.01
N PHE A 135 24.90 18.69 8.85
CA PHE A 135 23.68 18.07 9.35
C PHE A 135 23.69 17.91 10.87
N CYS A 136 24.83 17.49 11.44
CA CYS A 136 25.08 17.60 12.88
C CYS A 136 25.08 19.07 13.33
N GLU A 137 24.27 19.43 14.31
CA GLU A 137 24.09 20.80 14.82
C GLU A 137 25.40 21.40 15.34
N ALA A 138 26.22 20.59 16.02
CA ALA A 138 27.55 20.94 16.51
C ALA A 138 28.68 20.58 15.52
N GLY A 139 28.32 20.07 14.34
CA GLY A 139 29.22 19.46 13.37
C GLY A 139 29.62 18.03 13.78
N ILE A 140 30.41 17.37 12.93
CA ILE A 140 30.86 15.99 13.20
C ILE A 140 31.74 15.97 14.45
N ARG A 141 31.41 15.08 15.40
CA ARG A 141 32.00 14.99 16.74
C ARG A 141 31.97 13.55 17.25
N GLY A 142 32.93 13.26 18.12
CA GLY A 142 32.99 11.97 18.80
C GLY A 142 33.68 10.89 17.97
N ASP A 143 33.32 9.66 18.26
CA ASP A 143 33.96 8.46 17.74
C ASP A 143 33.02 7.63 16.84
N LEU A 144 31.79 8.09 16.61
CA LEU A 144 30.86 7.48 15.65
C LEU A 144 31.33 7.71 14.21
N GLU A 145 31.17 6.70 13.36
CA GLU A 145 31.33 6.77 11.91
C GLU A 145 30.11 6.12 11.24
N VAL A 146 29.51 6.79 10.26
CA VAL A 146 28.31 6.31 9.54
C VAL A 146 28.66 5.95 8.10
N ASP A 147 28.27 4.76 7.69
CA ASP A 147 28.32 4.29 6.30
C ASP A 147 26.94 3.75 5.87
N ILE A 148 26.64 3.82 4.58
CA ILE A 148 25.37 3.31 4.05
C ILE A 148 25.57 2.47 2.80
N ASP A 149 24.76 1.42 2.68
CA ASP A 149 24.53 0.68 1.45
C ASP A 149 23.07 0.86 1.02
N VAL A 150 22.84 1.04 -0.29
CA VAL A 150 21.51 1.34 -0.82
C VAL A 150 21.16 0.33 -1.90
N THR A 151 20.03 -0.34 -1.73
CA THR A 151 19.48 -1.29 -2.69
C THR A 151 18.11 -0.79 -3.17
N ASN A 152 17.94 -0.66 -4.49
CA ASN A 152 16.62 -0.45 -5.08
C ASN A 152 15.98 -1.83 -5.32
N ASN A 153 14.86 -2.12 -4.65
CA ASN A 153 14.10 -3.36 -4.79
C ASN A 153 13.01 -3.28 -5.90
N GLY A 154 12.98 -2.18 -6.64
CA GLY A 154 12.10 -1.92 -7.76
C GLY A 154 12.46 -2.66 -9.05
N ASP A 155 11.58 -2.55 -10.04
CA ASP A 155 11.71 -3.20 -11.35
C ASP A 155 12.23 -2.24 -12.44
N LEU A 156 12.23 -0.92 -12.19
CA LEU A 156 12.61 0.14 -13.14
C LEU A 156 13.95 0.79 -12.78
N GLY A 157 14.27 0.92 -11.49
CA GLY A 157 15.48 1.61 -11.05
C GLY A 157 16.68 0.73 -10.76
N ASP A 158 17.84 1.38 -10.61
CA ASP A 158 19.07 0.77 -10.11
C ASP A 158 19.45 1.37 -8.74
N GLU A 159 20.64 1.05 -8.22
CA GLU A 159 21.12 1.49 -6.89
C GLU A 159 21.23 3.02 -6.73
N ASP A 160 21.27 3.78 -7.83
CA ASP A 160 21.43 5.25 -7.82
C ASP A 160 20.24 5.99 -8.45
N ASN A 161 19.33 5.28 -9.13
CA ASN A 161 18.13 5.81 -9.77
C ASN A 161 16.86 5.32 -9.06
N PHE A 162 16.17 6.22 -8.39
CA PHE A 162 14.95 5.91 -7.64
C PHE A 162 13.73 6.37 -8.44
N TYR A 163 12.88 5.43 -8.85
CA TYR A 163 11.57 5.79 -9.41
C TYR A 163 10.53 5.89 -8.29
N PRO A 164 9.55 6.80 -8.42
CA PRO A 164 8.43 6.84 -7.48
C PRO A 164 7.69 5.50 -7.34
N PHE A 165 7.18 5.24 -6.13
CA PHE A 165 6.58 3.97 -5.70
C PHE A 165 7.50 2.73 -5.68
N GLU A 166 8.77 2.83 -6.07
CA GLU A 166 9.72 1.75 -5.82
C GLU A 166 10.16 1.72 -4.36
N GLU A 167 10.34 0.52 -3.82
CA GLU A 167 10.85 0.33 -2.47
C GLU A 167 12.38 0.40 -2.49
N ILE A 168 12.91 1.41 -1.80
CA ILE A 168 14.34 1.61 -1.60
C ILE A 168 14.69 1.09 -0.21
N GLU A 169 15.63 0.14 -0.13
CA GLU A 169 16.18 -0.38 1.12
C GLU A 169 17.54 0.27 1.39
N VAL A 170 17.73 0.78 2.61
CA VAL A 170 18.98 1.40 3.04
C VAL A 170 19.49 0.65 4.26
N GLU A 171 20.69 0.10 4.15
CA GLU A 171 21.43 -0.50 5.26
C GLU A 171 22.42 0.53 5.80
N VAL A 172 22.21 0.97 7.04
CA VAL A 172 23.07 1.93 7.73
C VAL A 172 23.97 1.17 8.69
N THR A 173 25.27 1.28 8.51
CA THR A 173 26.27 0.79 9.46
C THR A 173 26.79 1.96 10.29
N VAL A 174 26.74 1.81 11.61
CA VAL A 174 27.29 2.78 12.55
C VAL A 174 28.42 2.12 13.34
N ASP A 175 29.63 2.63 13.17
CA ASP A 175 30.83 2.15 13.86
C ASP A 175 31.14 3.04 15.07
N ASN A 176 31.51 2.43 16.20
CA ASN A 176 32.10 3.13 17.34
C ASN A 176 33.63 2.91 17.34
N ASN A 177 34.36 3.87 16.79
CA ASN A 177 35.83 3.86 16.75
C ASN A 177 36.49 4.29 18.08
N GLY A 178 35.70 4.43 19.14
CA GLY A 178 36.09 4.91 20.45
C GLY A 178 36.55 3.80 21.38
N ASN A 179 37.03 4.21 22.57
CA ASN A 179 37.45 3.26 23.61
C ASN A 179 36.38 3.02 24.69
N ASN A 180 35.23 3.67 24.56
CA ASN A 180 34.10 3.54 25.48
C ASN A 180 32.88 3.08 24.69
N ASP A 181 31.97 2.38 25.36
CA ASP A 181 30.67 2.03 24.82
C ASP A 181 29.84 3.33 24.65
N ILE A 182 29.02 3.39 23.60
CA ILE A 182 28.11 4.50 23.33
C ILE A 182 26.68 3.94 23.36
N ASP A 183 25.92 4.37 24.36
CA ASP A 183 24.54 3.95 24.56
C ASP A 183 23.56 4.89 23.81
N ASP A 184 22.37 4.36 23.51
CA ASP A 184 21.24 5.10 22.93
C ASP A 184 21.59 5.88 21.64
N VAL A 185 22.27 5.24 20.68
CA VAL A 185 22.56 5.80 19.35
C VAL A 185 21.30 5.77 18.49
N ILE A 186 20.82 6.95 18.08
CA ILE A 186 19.67 7.14 17.19
C ILE A 186 20.17 7.36 15.77
N VAL A 187 19.56 6.64 14.81
CA VAL A 187 19.76 6.85 13.38
C VAL A 187 18.58 7.66 12.82
N SER A 188 18.85 8.86 12.32
CA SER A 188 17.86 9.73 11.66
C SER A 188 18.22 9.88 10.19
N TRP A 189 17.23 9.87 9.31
CA TRP A 189 17.47 9.95 7.87
C TRP A 189 16.43 10.79 7.15
N GLY A 190 16.75 11.21 5.93
CA GLY A 190 15.78 11.87 5.06
C GLY A 190 16.28 12.08 3.64
N LEU A 191 15.32 12.24 2.72
CA LEU A 191 15.54 12.61 1.33
C LEU A 191 15.42 14.12 1.16
N TYR A 192 16.56 14.78 0.96
CA TYR A 192 16.67 16.24 0.90
C TYR A 192 16.61 16.76 -0.53
N ASN A 193 15.73 17.72 -0.78
CA ASN A 193 15.66 18.46 -2.04
C ASN A 193 16.58 19.70 -1.96
N LYS A 194 17.68 19.67 -2.72
CA LYS A 194 18.72 20.71 -2.79
C LYS A 194 18.22 22.02 -3.39
N ARG A 195 17.19 21.97 -4.24
CA ARG A 195 16.59 23.15 -4.89
C ARG A 195 15.72 23.93 -3.91
N THR A 196 14.80 23.24 -3.22
CA THR A 196 13.89 23.87 -2.24
C THR A 196 14.57 24.11 -0.89
N GLY A 197 15.52 23.24 -0.52
CA GLY A 197 16.21 23.26 0.76
C GLY A 197 15.42 22.57 1.88
N GLU A 198 14.53 21.64 1.53
CA GLU A 198 13.61 20.96 2.45
C GLU A 198 13.71 19.43 2.30
N PHE A 199 13.39 18.70 3.36
CA PHE A 199 13.21 17.25 3.30
C PHE A 199 11.82 16.96 2.72
N ILE A 200 11.77 16.10 1.71
CA ILE A 200 10.49 15.57 1.19
C ILE A 200 10.07 14.31 1.94
N ILE A 201 11.04 13.61 2.54
CA ILE A 201 10.84 12.45 3.41
C ILE A 201 11.85 12.59 4.56
N ASP A 202 11.40 12.40 5.80
CA ASP A 202 12.24 12.36 6.99
C ASP A 202 11.67 11.36 8.01
N ASP A 203 12.54 10.57 8.64
CA ASP A 203 12.17 9.65 9.72
C ASP A 203 13.34 9.39 10.68
N GLU A 204 13.03 8.73 11.80
CA GLU A 204 13.98 8.29 12.81
C GLU A 204 13.82 6.79 13.08
N GLU A 205 14.94 6.07 13.00
CA GLU A 205 15.02 4.66 13.34
C GLU A 205 15.38 4.44 14.81
N LYS A 206 15.15 3.22 15.26
CA LYS A 206 15.30 2.79 16.66
C LYS A 206 16.71 3.03 17.21
N SER A 207 16.79 3.36 18.50
CA SER A 207 18.05 3.43 19.24
C SER A 207 18.76 2.06 19.37
N VAL A 208 20.08 2.08 19.25
CA VAL A 208 20.99 0.94 19.42
C VAL A 208 22.14 1.31 20.36
N ASP A 209 22.64 0.34 21.14
CA ASP A 209 23.84 0.51 21.98
C ASP A 209 25.03 -0.10 21.23
N ILE A 210 26.14 0.62 21.13
CA ILE A 210 27.32 0.19 20.35
C ILE A 210 28.54 0.11 21.27
N ASN A 211 29.06 -1.11 21.46
CA ASN A 211 30.25 -1.32 22.28
C ASN A 211 31.49 -0.67 21.66
N ASN A 212 32.55 -0.51 22.45
CA ASN A 212 33.83 -0.01 21.97
C ASN A 212 34.42 -0.89 20.84
N ASP A 213 34.93 -0.26 19.78
CA ASP A 213 35.49 -0.93 18.58
C ASP A 213 34.50 -1.92 17.92
N ASP A 214 33.19 -1.67 18.06
CA ASP A 214 32.11 -2.50 17.52
C ASP A 214 31.24 -1.69 16.55
N GLN A 215 30.37 -2.38 15.82
CA GLN A 215 29.47 -1.79 14.84
C GLN A 215 28.07 -2.37 14.95
N GLU A 216 27.06 -1.55 14.68
CA GLU A 216 25.67 -1.98 14.59
C GLU A 216 25.06 -1.57 13.25
N THR A 217 24.15 -2.40 12.75
CA THR A 217 23.50 -2.20 11.45
C THR A 217 22.00 -2.01 11.63
N VAL A 218 21.47 -0.95 11.03
CA VAL A 218 20.05 -0.61 11.01
C VAL A 218 19.59 -0.56 9.56
N THR A 219 18.52 -1.28 9.24
CA THR A 219 17.94 -1.29 7.89
C THR A 219 16.57 -0.64 7.92
N PHE A 220 16.31 0.26 6.97
CA PHE A 220 14.98 0.84 6.75
C PHE A 220 14.60 0.80 5.28
N THR A 221 13.30 0.89 5.00
CA THR A 221 12.78 0.98 3.63
C THR A 221 11.89 2.20 3.48
N PHE A 222 11.91 2.80 2.29
CA PHE A 222 11.02 3.92 1.95
C PHE A 222 10.63 3.91 0.48
N THR A 223 9.57 4.65 0.16
CA THR A 223 9.09 4.86 -1.22
C THR A 223 8.88 6.35 -1.45
N ILE A 224 9.17 6.85 -2.64
CA ILE A 224 8.89 8.24 -3.01
C ILE A 224 7.45 8.33 -3.53
N ASP A 225 6.61 9.15 -2.89
CA ASP A 225 5.29 9.51 -3.43
C ASP A 225 5.48 10.64 -4.47
N PRO A 226 5.03 10.46 -5.73
CA PRO A 226 5.07 11.54 -6.72
C PRO A 226 4.42 12.85 -6.26
N ALA A 227 3.47 12.80 -5.31
CA ALA A 227 2.82 13.98 -4.75
C ALA A 227 3.77 14.89 -3.95
N ASP A 228 4.90 14.36 -3.47
CA ASP A 228 5.92 15.10 -2.73
C ASP A 228 6.96 15.78 -3.66
N LEU A 229 6.86 15.55 -4.97
CA LEU A 229 7.71 16.13 -6.00
C LEU A 229 7.07 17.38 -6.63
N ASP A 230 7.90 18.29 -7.12
CA ASP A 230 7.48 19.47 -7.88
C ASP A 230 7.90 19.33 -9.35
N ALA A 231 7.09 19.85 -10.28
CA ALA A 231 7.40 19.79 -11.72
C ALA A 231 8.68 20.56 -12.09
N ASP A 232 9.10 21.53 -11.28
CA ASP A 232 10.36 22.26 -11.43
C ASP A 232 11.57 21.50 -10.85
N ASP A 233 11.39 20.36 -10.18
CA ASP A 233 12.48 19.53 -9.68
C ASP A 233 13.17 18.79 -10.84
N THR A 234 14.50 18.80 -10.82
CA THR A 234 15.32 18.00 -11.72
C THR A 234 15.75 16.69 -11.05
N ARG A 235 16.06 15.67 -11.85
CA ARG A 235 16.46 14.34 -11.37
C ARG A 235 17.63 14.36 -10.37
N ASP A 236 18.53 15.34 -10.52
CA ASP A 236 19.74 15.50 -9.70
C ASP A 236 19.54 16.41 -8.47
N ASP A 237 18.32 16.90 -8.21
CA ASP A 237 18.07 17.84 -7.10
C ASP A 237 18.01 17.16 -5.72
N PHE A 238 18.25 15.86 -5.61
CA PHE A 238 18.06 15.12 -4.38
C PHE A 238 19.37 14.60 -3.76
N ALA A 239 19.37 14.44 -2.43
CA ALA A 239 20.42 13.78 -1.67
C ALA A 239 19.81 13.01 -0.50
N LEU A 240 20.21 11.76 -0.33
CA LEU A 240 19.91 10.97 0.86
C LEU A 240 20.91 11.35 1.96
N ILE A 241 20.40 11.75 3.12
CA ILE A 241 21.20 12.11 4.28
C ILE A 241 20.82 11.18 5.42
N VAL A 242 21.83 10.57 6.04
CA VAL A 242 21.67 9.70 7.21
C VAL A 242 22.60 10.20 8.31
N LYS A 243 22.09 10.32 9.53
CA LYS A 243 22.79 10.83 10.73
C LYS A 243 22.70 9.82 11.84
N ALA A 244 23.79 9.58 12.54
CA ALA A 244 23.79 8.86 13.81
C ALA A 244 24.29 9.78 14.93
N PHE A 245 23.58 9.79 16.07
CA PHE A 245 23.97 10.55 17.25
C PHE A 245 23.55 9.82 18.53
N SER A 246 24.26 10.05 19.64
CA SER A 246 23.87 9.49 20.95
C SER A 246 22.89 10.43 21.66
N ASP A 247 21.75 9.91 22.11
CA ASP A 247 20.82 10.67 22.95
C ASP A 247 21.32 10.78 24.40
N ASP A 248 22.07 9.78 24.90
CA ASP A 248 22.63 9.80 26.26
C ASP A 248 23.80 10.79 26.39
N GLU A 249 24.75 10.76 25.45
CA GLU A 249 25.88 11.70 25.44
C GLU A 249 25.53 13.07 24.82
N GLY A 250 24.49 13.12 23.98
CA GLY A 250 24.06 14.30 23.23
C GLY A 250 24.78 14.47 21.89
N GLU A 251 24.05 15.03 20.91
CA GLU A 251 24.56 15.28 19.55
C GLU A 251 25.80 16.19 19.53
N GLU A 252 25.95 17.09 20.51
CA GLU A 252 27.13 17.95 20.60
C GLU A 252 28.44 17.21 20.91
N ASN A 253 28.35 15.97 21.40
CA ASN A 253 29.47 15.13 21.79
C ASN A 253 29.67 13.94 20.85
N GLN A 254 28.59 13.30 20.38
CA GLN A 254 28.61 12.17 19.47
C GLN A 254 27.66 12.41 18.30
N CYS A 255 28.19 12.69 17.13
CA CYS A 255 27.41 12.80 15.91
C CYS A 255 28.29 12.61 14.68
N ASP A 256 27.84 11.74 13.78
CA ASP A 256 28.35 11.66 12.43
C ASP A 256 27.19 11.53 11.44
N PHE A 257 27.45 11.84 10.17
CA PHE A 257 26.45 11.72 9.13
C PHE A 257 27.08 11.33 7.79
N PHE A 258 26.34 10.53 7.04
CA PHE A 258 26.64 10.20 5.66
C PHE A 258 25.70 10.93 4.71
N ARG A 259 26.21 11.27 3.53
CA ARG A 259 25.45 11.94 2.48
C ARG A 259 25.74 11.27 1.14
N LYS A 260 24.70 10.82 0.45
CA LYS A 260 24.75 10.29 -0.91
C LYS A 260 23.91 11.17 -1.83
N ASP A 261 24.50 11.70 -2.91
CA ASP A 261 23.69 12.25 -4.00
C ASP A 261 22.95 11.10 -4.69
N VAL A 262 21.66 11.29 -4.93
CA VAL A 262 20.79 10.27 -5.54
C VAL A 262 20.00 10.88 -6.68
N THR A 263 19.64 10.06 -7.67
CA THR A 263 18.84 10.49 -8.81
C THR A 263 17.40 10.07 -8.58
N VAL A 264 16.46 11.02 -8.51
CA VAL A 264 15.03 10.69 -8.57
C VAL A 264 14.64 10.66 -10.04
N ALA A 265 14.50 9.45 -10.58
CA ALA A 265 14.37 9.21 -12.00
C ALA A 265 12.98 9.59 -12.52
N ARG A 266 12.97 10.41 -13.57
CA ARG A 266 11.79 10.89 -14.31
C ARG A 266 12.20 10.93 -15.78
N ASP A 267 11.78 9.93 -16.55
CA ASP A 267 12.06 9.88 -17.98
C ASP A 267 11.01 10.68 -18.75
N ASP A 268 11.32 11.13 -19.97
CA ASP A 268 10.44 12.02 -20.74
C ASP A 268 8.98 11.53 -20.76
N HIS A 269 8.78 10.24 -21.06
CA HIS A 269 7.46 9.60 -21.20
C HIS A 269 7.31 8.40 -20.27
N LEU A 270 6.77 8.58 -19.07
CA LEU A 270 6.62 7.48 -18.13
C LEU A 270 5.34 7.58 -17.28
N LEU A 271 4.42 6.64 -17.50
CA LEU A 271 3.24 6.44 -16.66
C LEU A 271 3.40 5.20 -15.81
N ILE A 272 3.19 5.33 -14.49
CA ILE A 272 3.21 4.20 -13.56
C ILE A 272 1.87 4.03 -12.86
N VAL A 273 1.59 2.81 -12.41
CA VAL A 273 0.38 2.51 -11.62
C VAL A 273 0.78 2.33 -10.16
N GLY A 274 0.31 3.22 -9.30
CA GLY A 274 0.57 3.19 -7.86
C GLY A 274 -0.72 3.16 -7.04
N ASP A 275 -0.57 3.10 -5.72
CA ASP A 275 -1.68 3.14 -4.75
C ASP A 275 -2.80 2.12 -5.09
N ILE A 276 -2.39 0.88 -5.35
CA ILE A 276 -3.29 -0.18 -5.81
C ILE A 276 -4.00 -0.79 -4.60
N GLU A 277 -5.29 -0.52 -4.48
CA GLU A 277 -6.17 -1.13 -3.48
C GLU A 277 -6.91 -2.32 -4.10
N ILE A 278 -6.51 -3.54 -3.73
CA ILE A 278 -7.21 -4.78 -4.09
C ILE A 278 -7.23 -5.74 -2.89
N PRO A 279 -8.34 -6.48 -2.65
CA PRO A 279 -8.35 -7.47 -1.57
C PRO A 279 -7.33 -8.58 -1.82
N SER A 280 -6.47 -8.84 -0.84
CA SER A 280 -5.44 -9.89 -0.91
C SER A 280 -6.00 -11.30 -0.81
N GLU A 281 -7.18 -11.47 -0.20
CA GLU A 281 -7.89 -12.75 -0.08
C GLU A 281 -9.30 -12.64 -0.67
N VAL A 282 -9.66 -13.56 -1.57
CA VAL A 282 -10.92 -13.50 -2.36
C VAL A 282 -11.54 -14.89 -2.55
N GLN A 283 -12.85 -14.93 -2.85
CA GLN A 283 -13.57 -16.17 -3.14
C GLN A 283 -13.83 -16.38 -4.65
N CYS A 284 -13.95 -17.63 -5.09
CA CYS A 284 -14.28 -17.90 -6.49
C CYS A 284 -15.67 -17.39 -6.88
N GLY A 285 -15.82 -16.93 -8.13
CA GLY A 285 -17.09 -16.39 -8.60
C GLY A 285 -17.49 -15.04 -8.02
N GLU A 286 -16.70 -14.48 -7.10
CA GLU A 286 -16.89 -13.15 -6.53
C GLU A 286 -16.55 -12.07 -7.57
N THR A 287 -17.18 -10.90 -7.40
CA THR A 287 -16.78 -9.67 -8.10
C THR A 287 -16.08 -8.78 -7.10
N ILE A 288 -14.80 -8.51 -7.34
CA ILE A 288 -13.99 -7.64 -6.49
C ILE A 288 -13.83 -6.28 -7.16
N THR A 289 -13.84 -5.22 -6.36
CA THR A 289 -13.56 -3.86 -6.83
C THR A 289 -12.10 -3.54 -6.55
N ALA A 290 -11.34 -3.23 -7.58
CA ALA A 290 -9.98 -2.71 -7.47
C ALA A 290 -9.99 -1.19 -7.64
N ARG A 291 -9.08 -0.51 -6.94
CA ARG A 291 -8.76 0.91 -7.16
C ARG A 291 -7.27 1.04 -7.39
N ALA A 292 -6.89 2.03 -8.19
CA ALA A 292 -5.50 2.37 -8.44
C ALA A 292 -5.39 3.83 -8.88
N LYS A 293 -4.19 4.40 -8.78
CA LYS A 293 -3.84 5.67 -9.41
C LYS A 293 -2.87 5.42 -10.55
N VAL A 294 -3.14 6.03 -11.70
CA VAL A 294 -2.16 6.10 -12.79
C VAL A 294 -1.53 7.48 -12.72
N TRP A 295 -0.23 7.53 -12.54
CA TRP A 295 0.55 8.75 -12.42
C TRP A 295 1.38 8.97 -13.67
N ASN A 296 1.43 10.21 -14.15
CA ASN A 296 2.46 10.63 -15.09
C ASN A 296 3.68 11.10 -14.28
N ILE A 297 4.69 10.24 -14.15
CA ILE A 297 5.93 10.57 -13.44
C ILE A 297 7.02 11.10 -14.38
N GLY A 298 6.74 11.16 -15.68
CA GLY A 298 7.66 11.69 -16.66
C GLY A 298 7.78 13.20 -16.68
N ASP A 299 8.59 13.70 -17.61
CA ASP A 299 8.84 15.14 -17.81
C ASP A 299 7.98 15.77 -18.92
N ASP A 300 7.22 14.98 -19.68
CA ASP A 300 6.27 15.45 -20.69
C ASP A 300 4.80 15.18 -20.34
N ASP A 301 3.88 16.00 -20.88
CA ASP A 301 2.44 15.76 -20.79
C ASP A 301 2.02 14.56 -21.67
N GLU A 302 1.11 13.74 -21.15
CA GLU A 302 0.65 12.52 -21.82
C GLU A 302 -0.80 12.60 -22.28
N ARG A 303 -1.08 12.00 -23.44
CA ARG A 303 -2.37 12.15 -24.15
C ARG A 303 -2.95 10.82 -24.58
N ASP A 304 -4.27 10.70 -24.48
CA ASP A 304 -5.04 9.52 -24.93
C ASP A 304 -4.51 8.19 -24.36
N THR A 305 -4.04 8.20 -23.11
CA THR A 305 -3.43 7.03 -22.46
C THR A 305 -4.47 6.05 -21.92
N TYR A 306 -4.09 4.78 -21.80
CA TYR A 306 -4.94 3.75 -21.20
C TYR A 306 -4.13 2.71 -20.44
N MET A 307 -4.79 1.97 -19.56
CA MET A 307 -4.22 0.88 -18.79
C MET A 307 -4.86 -0.44 -19.20
N ILE A 308 -4.07 -1.51 -19.31
CA ILE A 308 -4.55 -2.88 -19.42
C ILE A 308 -4.28 -3.61 -18.11
N VAL A 309 -5.35 -4.15 -17.53
CA VAL A 309 -5.29 -5.04 -16.37
C VAL A 309 -5.43 -6.47 -16.85
N SER A 310 -4.44 -7.32 -16.58
CA SER A 310 -4.41 -8.65 -17.16
C SER A 310 -3.97 -9.76 -16.20
N ASN A 311 -4.55 -10.94 -16.41
CA ASN A 311 -4.09 -12.21 -15.87
C ASN A 311 -4.70 -13.34 -16.72
N SER A 312 -3.85 -14.05 -17.47
CA SER A 312 -4.29 -15.10 -18.39
C SER A 312 -4.99 -16.28 -17.69
N LYS A 313 -4.61 -16.62 -16.45
CA LYS A 313 -5.20 -17.72 -15.67
C LYS A 313 -6.57 -17.36 -15.08
N LEU A 314 -6.82 -16.07 -14.84
CA LEU A 314 -8.12 -15.55 -14.41
C LEU A 314 -9.03 -15.22 -15.60
N GLY A 315 -8.52 -15.25 -16.83
CA GLY A 315 -9.25 -14.77 -18.01
C GLY A 315 -9.46 -13.26 -18.01
N LEU A 316 -8.62 -12.52 -17.27
CA LEU A 316 -8.67 -11.08 -17.14
C LEU A 316 -7.83 -10.44 -18.25
N ASN A 317 -8.46 -9.58 -19.05
CA ASN A 317 -7.81 -8.69 -20.00
C ASN A 317 -8.75 -7.49 -20.21
N LYS A 318 -8.58 -6.44 -19.40
CA LYS A 318 -9.49 -5.30 -19.35
C LYS A 318 -8.72 -4.02 -19.67
N ARG A 319 -9.13 -3.35 -20.76
CA ARG A 319 -8.68 -2.00 -21.10
C ARG A 319 -9.50 -0.96 -20.34
N ILE A 320 -8.82 0.01 -19.76
CA ILE A 320 -9.40 1.11 -18.97
C ILE A 320 -8.78 2.41 -19.48
N ASP A 321 -9.60 3.31 -19.99
CA ASP A 321 -9.12 4.61 -20.48
C ASP A 321 -8.72 5.50 -19.30
N VAL A 322 -7.51 6.06 -19.36
CA VAL A 322 -6.94 6.97 -18.36
C VAL A 322 -7.20 8.42 -18.81
N GLY A 323 -6.89 8.71 -20.08
CA GLY A 323 -7.06 10.01 -20.71
C GLY A 323 -5.74 10.79 -20.78
N ASP A 324 -5.86 12.11 -20.63
CA ASP A 324 -4.72 13.02 -20.61
C ASP A 324 -4.24 13.20 -19.16
N LEU A 325 -2.93 13.28 -18.97
CA LEU A 325 -2.27 13.52 -17.69
C LEU A 325 -1.13 14.52 -17.88
N ASP A 326 -1.21 15.66 -17.20
CA ASP A 326 -0.09 16.61 -17.15
C ASP A 326 1.03 16.05 -16.21
N ILE A 327 2.20 16.69 -16.21
CA ILE A 327 3.35 16.29 -15.38
C ILE A 327 2.96 16.19 -13.89
N LEU A 328 3.32 15.06 -13.25
CA LEU A 328 3.00 14.72 -11.86
C LEU A 328 1.48 14.75 -11.53
N GLU A 329 0.62 14.63 -12.54
CA GLU A 329 -0.82 14.45 -12.33
C GLU A 329 -1.18 12.96 -12.18
N ASP A 330 -2.18 12.68 -11.35
CA ASP A 330 -2.75 11.34 -11.17
C ASP A 330 -4.20 11.20 -11.67
N LYS A 331 -4.52 10.01 -12.16
CA LYS A 331 -5.89 9.57 -12.39
C LYS A 331 -6.28 8.41 -11.49
N ARG A 332 -7.22 8.66 -10.59
CA ARG A 332 -7.89 7.60 -9.82
C ARG A 332 -8.83 6.79 -10.70
N LEU A 333 -8.61 5.48 -10.71
CA LEU A 333 -9.43 4.50 -11.40
C LEU A 333 -10.10 3.58 -10.40
N SER A 334 -11.33 3.15 -10.72
CA SER A 334 -12.03 2.12 -9.95
C SER A 334 -12.80 1.22 -10.91
N PHE A 335 -12.61 -0.08 -10.77
CA PHE A 335 -13.17 -1.05 -11.70
C PHE A 335 -13.35 -2.42 -11.05
N ASP A 336 -14.34 -3.15 -11.56
CA ASP A 336 -14.65 -4.48 -11.06
C ASP A 336 -13.94 -5.59 -11.87
N ILE A 337 -13.47 -6.61 -11.14
CA ILE A 337 -12.87 -7.84 -11.65
C ILE A 337 -13.79 -9.00 -11.24
N ILE A 338 -14.27 -9.76 -12.24
CA ILE A 338 -15.12 -10.93 -12.00
C ILE A 338 -14.23 -12.17 -11.99
N LEU A 339 -14.14 -12.84 -10.84
CA LEU A 339 -13.32 -14.03 -10.69
C LEU A 339 -14.05 -15.27 -11.25
N PRO A 340 -13.38 -16.15 -12.00
CA PRO A 340 -13.97 -17.43 -12.41
C PRO A 340 -14.41 -18.29 -11.21
N LYS A 341 -15.44 -19.11 -11.40
CA LYS A 341 -15.95 -20.04 -10.35
C LYS A 341 -15.09 -21.28 -10.13
N ASN A 342 -14.20 -21.60 -11.07
CA ASN A 342 -13.40 -22.83 -11.06
C ASN A 342 -11.91 -22.49 -10.95
N LEU A 343 -11.56 -21.60 -10.03
CA LEU A 343 -10.16 -21.32 -9.72
C LEU A 343 -9.59 -22.44 -8.85
N THR A 344 -8.26 -22.53 -8.84
CA THR A 344 -7.54 -23.41 -7.93
C THR A 344 -7.03 -22.57 -6.77
N ASP A 345 -7.02 -23.14 -5.57
CA ASP A 345 -6.52 -22.48 -4.36
C ASP A 345 -5.01 -22.23 -4.49
N LYS A 346 -4.64 -20.97 -4.81
CA LYS A 346 -3.28 -20.44 -4.95
C LYS A 346 -3.33 -18.92 -5.14
N SER A 347 -2.15 -18.31 -5.22
CA SER A 347 -1.98 -16.90 -5.55
C SER A 347 -1.95 -16.65 -7.07
N TYR A 348 -2.51 -15.51 -7.48
CA TYR A 348 -2.60 -15.03 -8.85
C TYR A 348 -2.10 -13.58 -8.90
N THR A 349 -1.03 -13.36 -9.66
CA THR A 349 -0.47 -12.02 -9.89
C THR A 349 -1.21 -11.33 -11.03
N ILE A 350 -1.82 -10.18 -10.75
CA ILE A 350 -2.50 -9.32 -11.71
C ILE A 350 -1.50 -8.25 -12.16
N GLU A 351 -1.34 -8.10 -13.46
CA GLU A 351 -0.44 -7.12 -14.05
C GLU A 351 -1.25 -5.90 -14.51
N PHE A 352 -0.70 -4.71 -14.24
CA PHE A 352 -1.23 -3.42 -14.63
C PHE A 352 -0.20 -2.78 -15.55
N LYS A 353 -0.53 -2.67 -16.84
CA LYS A 353 0.36 -2.12 -17.87
C LYS A 353 -0.23 -0.83 -18.43
N THR A 354 0.57 0.22 -18.51
CA THR A 354 0.17 1.51 -19.10
C THR A 354 0.60 1.56 -20.56
N TYR A 355 -0.23 2.19 -21.40
CA TYR A 355 -0.02 2.30 -22.84
C TYR A 355 -0.31 3.71 -23.31
N ASN A 356 0.45 4.13 -24.33
CA ASN A 356 0.23 5.38 -25.04
C ASN A 356 -0.82 5.23 -26.15
N LYS A 357 -1.07 6.33 -26.88
CA LYS A 357 -2.04 6.39 -27.99
C LYS A 357 -1.71 5.51 -29.20
N ASP A 358 -0.44 5.13 -29.34
CA ASP A 358 0.09 4.33 -30.45
C ASP A 358 0.10 2.82 -30.12
N ASP A 359 -0.52 2.45 -28.98
CA ASP A 359 -0.60 1.10 -28.41
C ASP A 359 0.76 0.52 -27.97
N ASP A 360 1.76 1.38 -27.72
CA ASP A 360 3.05 1.00 -27.14
C ASP A 360 3.03 1.13 -25.61
N ILE A 361 3.76 0.25 -24.92
CA ILE A 361 3.90 0.26 -23.45
C ILE A 361 4.84 1.40 -23.07
N PHE A 362 4.59 2.08 -21.96
CA PHE A 362 5.55 3.04 -21.42
C PHE A 362 6.77 2.31 -20.87
N GLU A 363 7.95 2.78 -21.23
CA GLU A 363 9.24 2.19 -20.83
C GLU A 363 10.11 3.30 -20.24
N ASN A 364 10.98 2.94 -19.30
CA ASN A 364 12.02 3.85 -18.81
C ASN A 364 13.15 4.00 -19.86
N ASP A 365 14.14 4.86 -19.57
CA ASP A 365 15.30 5.08 -20.45
C ASP A 365 16.17 3.83 -20.68
N ASP A 366 16.07 2.83 -19.80
CA ASP A 366 16.76 1.54 -19.89
C ASP A 366 15.98 0.47 -20.68
N GLY A 367 14.74 0.76 -21.07
CA GLY A 367 13.85 -0.12 -21.83
C GLY A 367 13.03 -1.09 -20.98
N ASP A 368 12.93 -0.85 -19.67
CA ASP A 368 12.07 -1.61 -18.76
C ASP A 368 10.63 -1.10 -18.84
N GLU A 369 9.72 -2.03 -19.12
CA GLU A 369 8.29 -1.76 -19.22
C GLU A 369 7.69 -1.34 -17.87
N SER A 370 6.87 -0.28 -17.87
CA SER A 370 6.06 0.12 -16.72
C SER A 370 4.95 -0.91 -16.45
N ILE A 371 5.26 -1.83 -15.54
CA ILE A 371 4.37 -2.92 -15.12
C ILE A 371 4.29 -2.96 -13.60
N SER A 372 3.12 -2.59 -13.06
CA SER A 372 2.83 -2.83 -11.65
C SER A 372 2.17 -4.20 -11.46
N ARG A 373 2.44 -4.87 -10.34
CA ARG A 373 1.95 -6.22 -10.07
C ARG A 373 1.35 -6.32 -8.67
N GLU A 374 0.13 -6.83 -8.59
CA GLU A 374 -0.52 -7.15 -7.32
C GLU A 374 -0.91 -8.61 -7.25
N THR A 375 -0.88 -9.18 -6.04
CA THR A 375 -1.18 -10.59 -5.85
C THR A 375 -2.46 -10.79 -5.05
N ILE A 376 -3.41 -11.53 -5.63
CA ILE A 376 -4.60 -12.01 -4.92
C ILE A 376 -4.46 -13.50 -4.62
N THR A 377 -4.96 -13.93 -3.46
CA THR A 377 -4.95 -15.33 -3.02
C THR A 377 -6.37 -15.84 -2.90
N ILE A 378 -6.62 -17.01 -3.48
CA ILE A 378 -7.93 -17.67 -3.37
C ILE A 378 -7.99 -18.44 -2.05
N ALA A 379 -8.94 -18.10 -1.17
CA ALA A 379 -9.11 -18.75 0.12
C ALA A 379 -9.44 -20.25 -0.03
N ASP A 380 -8.77 -21.09 0.76
CA ASP A 380 -8.87 -22.56 0.72
C ASP A 380 -10.32 -23.05 0.81
N GLY A 381 -10.69 -23.98 -0.09
CA GLY A 381 -11.99 -24.65 -0.08
C GLY A 381 -13.17 -23.82 -0.60
N THR A 382 -12.94 -22.59 -1.07
CA THR A 382 -13.99 -21.74 -1.64
C THR A 382 -14.35 -22.10 -3.08
N CYS A 383 -13.47 -22.81 -3.79
CA CYS A 383 -13.66 -23.24 -5.18
C CYS A 383 -14.30 -24.64 -5.33
N ASP A 384 -14.34 -25.41 -4.25
CA ASP A 384 -14.77 -26.80 -4.27
C ASP A 384 -16.29 -26.90 -4.01
N LEU A 385 -17.06 -26.35 -4.97
CA LEU A 385 -18.51 -26.53 -4.99
C LEU A 385 -18.82 -28.04 -5.02
N PRO A 386 -19.63 -28.57 -4.09
CA PRO A 386 -19.91 -30.00 -4.00
C PRO A 386 -20.61 -30.49 -5.28
N LYS A 387 -19.93 -31.37 -6.02
CA LYS A 387 -20.28 -31.72 -7.41
C LYS A 387 -21.40 -32.74 -7.56
N SER A 388 -21.86 -33.40 -6.49
CA SER A 388 -22.91 -34.42 -6.62
C SER A 388 -23.60 -34.77 -5.30
N VAL A 389 -24.90 -35.05 -5.39
CA VAL A 389 -25.70 -35.66 -4.34
C VAL A 389 -26.43 -36.88 -4.91
N ASN A 390 -26.50 -37.96 -4.14
CA ASN A 390 -27.35 -39.09 -4.46
C ASN A 390 -28.64 -38.99 -3.63
N LEU A 391 -29.79 -38.90 -4.30
CA LEU A 391 -31.11 -38.79 -3.69
C LEU A 391 -31.90 -40.10 -3.93
N ILE A 392 -32.15 -40.83 -2.85
CA ILE A 392 -33.01 -42.02 -2.84
C ILE A 392 -34.28 -41.66 -2.07
N VAL A 393 -35.44 -41.92 -2.65
CA VAL A 393 -36.72 -41.60 -2.01
C VAL A 393 -37.63 -42.81 -2.13
N VAL A 394 -38.23 -43.19 -1.01
CA VAL A 394 -39.14 -44.32 -0.88
C VAL A 394 -40.32 -43.95 0.00
N LEU A 395 -41.47 -44.59 -0.20
CA LEU A 395 -42.58 -44.53 0.74
C LEU A 395 -42.21 -45.29 2.01
N SER A 396 -42.57 -44.74 3.17
CA SER A 396 -42.33 -45.43 4.44
C SER A 396 -43.26 -46.65 4.57
N GLU A 397 -42.71 -47.79 5.00
CA GLU A 397 -43.49 -49.04 5.18
C GLU A 397 -44.62 -48.90 6.21
N ASP A 398 -44.49 -47.96 7.15
CA ASP A 398 -45.48 -47.69 8.20
C ASP A 398 -46.54 -46.65 7.78
N SER A 399 -46.47 -46.13 6.56
CA SER A 399 -47.39 -45.12 6.07
C SER A 399 -48.70 -45.73 5.58
N ALA A 400 -49.83 -45.30 6.15
CA ALA A 400 -51.14 -45.65 5.62
C ALA A 400 -51.46 -44.75 4.41
N SER A 401 -51.30 -45.27 3.19
CA SER A 401 -51.66 -44.57 1.95
C SER A 401 -53.17 -44.51 1.76
N LYS A 402 -53.87 -43.78 2.64
CA LYS A 402 -55.33 -43.62 2.65
C LYS A 402 -55.71 -42.16 2.55
N ALA A 403 -56.76 -41.86 1.79
CA ALA A 403 -57.34 -40.52 1.71
C ALA A 403 -57.67 -39.98 3.11
N GLY A 404 -57.21 -38.76 3.42
CA GLY A 404 -57.37 -38.13 4.73
C GLY A 404 -56.48 -38.67 5.87
N SER A 405 -55.52 -39.57 5.59
CA SER A 405 -54.54 -40.07 6.56
C SER A 405 -53.12 -39.62 6.22
N ASP A 406 -52.21 -39.65 7.19
CA ASP A 406 -50.84 -39.18 6.96
C ASP A 406 -50.07 -40.12 6.02
N LEU A 407 -49.57 -39.56 4.92
CA LEU A 407 -48.65 -40.20 3.98
C LEU A 407 -47.22 -39.78 4.33
N ILE A 408 -46.43 -40.72 4.84
CA ILE A 408 -45.04 -40.49 5.25
C ILE A 408 -44.08 -40.98 4.18
N VAL A 409 -43.28 -40.07 3.65
CA VAL A 409 -42.27 -40.31 2.62
C VAL A 409 -40.89 -40.18 3.27
N LYS A 410 -40.04 -41.19 3.07
CA LYS A 410 -38.67 -41.18 3.56
C LYS A 410 -37.71 -40.91 2.40
N ALA A 411 -37.03 -39.76 2.47
CA ALA A 411 -35.96 -39.40 1.54
C ALA A 411 -34.61 -39.58 2.23
N THR A 412 -33.74 -40.41 1.68
CA THR A 412 -32.35 -40.56 2.12
C THR A 412 -31.45 -39.79 1.17
N LEU A 413 -30.73 -38.81 1.72
CA LEU A 413 -29.73 -38.03 1.00
C LEU A 413 -28.34 -38.50 1.38
N ARG A 414 -27.49 -38.68 0.37
CA ARG A 414 -26.06 -38.94 0.54
C ARG A 414 -25.24 -37.89 -0.20
N ASN A 415 -24.35 -37.23 0.53
CA ASN A 415 -23.35 -36.36 -0.07
C ASN A 415 -22.29 -37.22 -0.76
N THR A 416 -22.24 -37.17 -2.09
CA THR A 416 -21.23 -37.88 -2.90
C THR A 416 -20.10 -36.95 -3.36
N GLY A 417 -20.11 -35.69 -2.91
CA GLY A 417 -19.02 -34.74 -3.08
C GLY A 417 -17.87 -34.94 -2.08
N SER A 418 -16.81 -34.13 -2.26
CA SER A 418 -15.59 -34.12 -1.44
C SER A 418 -15.64 -33.13 -0.26
N SER A 419 -16.64 -32.24 -0.21
CA SER A 419 -16.76 -31.16 0.77
C SER A 419 -18.09 -31.23 1.55
N ASP A 420 -18.11 -30.63 2.74
CA ASP A 420 -19.31 -30.51 3.57
C ASP A 420 -20.36 -29.64 2.86
N THR A 421 -21.61 -30.09 2.84
CA THR A 421 -22.67 -29.45 2.03
C THR A 421 -23.99 -29.34 2.78
N ILE A 422 -24.64 -28.17 2.66
CA ILE A 422 -25.99 -27.94 3.15
C ILE A 422 -26.99 -28.21 2.02
N TYR A 423 -27.98 -29.07 2.29
CA TYR A 423 -29.08 -29.41 1.39
C TYR A 423 -30.40 -28.87 1.93
N GLN A 424 -31.25 -28.37 1.04
CA GLN A 424 -32.65 -28.01 1.34
C GLN A 424 -33.60 -28.95 0.58
N ILE A 425 -34.66 -29.39 1.25
CA ILE A 425 -35.60 -30.37 0.71
C ILE A 425 -36.97 -29.74 0.47
N GLU A 426 -37.49 -29.96 -0.73
CA GLU A 426 -38.79 -29.45 -1.15
C GLU A 426 -39.54 -30.50 -1.97
N PRO A 427 -40.70 -31.00 -1.52
CA PRO A 427 -41.62 -31.73 -2.37
C PRO A 427 -42.37 -30.77 -3.30
N THR A 428 -42.71 -31.20 -4.50
CA THR A 428 -43.52 -30.45 -5.48
C THR A 428 -44.46 -31.39 -6.25
N GLY A 429 -45.56 -30.87 -6.79
CA GLY A 429 -46.51 -31.63 -7.61
C GLY A 429 -47.54 -32.43 -6.80
N TYR A 430 -47.60 -32.23 -5.48
CA TYR A 430 -48.60 -32.85 -4.62
C TYR A 430 -49.83 -31.96 -4.38
N GLU A 431 -49.77 -30.69 -4.75
CA GLU A 431 -50.67 -29.63 -4.30
C GLU A 431 -52.12 -29.80 -4.80
N SER A 432 -52.32 -30.57 -5.88
CA SER A 432 -53.64 -30.88 -6.42
C SER A 432 -54.38 -31.98 -5.66
N TRP A 433 -53.67 -32.82 -4.91
CA TRP A 433 -54.24 -34.03 -4.29
C TRP A 433 -53.88 -34.20 -2.80
N ALA A 434 -52.95 -33.42 -2.27
CA ALA A 434 -52.55 -33.42 -0.86
C ALA A 434 -52.14 -32.03 -0.37
N SER A 435 -52.01 -31.91 0.95
CA SER A 435 -51.38 -30.78 1.63
C SER A 435 -50.11 -31.22 2.36
N LEU A 436 -49.08 -30.36 2.40
CA LEU A 436 -47.86 -30.63 3.14
C LEU A 436 -48.08 -30.33 4.62
N LYS A 437 -47.92 -31.36 5.48
CA LYS A 437 -47.97 -31.18 6.92
C LYS A 437 -46.61 -30.77 7.49
N ASN A 438 -45.54 -31.47 7.10
CA ASN A 438 -44.24 -31.31 7.74
C ASN A 438 -43.09 -31.87 6.89
N ILE A 439 -41.89 -31.31 7.07
CA ILE A 439 -40.62 -31.84 6.55
C ILE A 439 -39.61 -31.80 7.70
N GLN A 440 -39.03 -32.94 8.06
CA GLN A 440 -38.06 -33.02 9.16
C GLN A 440 -36.82 -33.84 8.78
N PRO A 441 -35.62 -33.22 8.79
CA PRO A 441 -35.37 -31.77 8.80
C PRO A 441 -35.62 -31.11 7.43
N THR A 442 -35.96 -29.81 7.39
CA THR A 442 -36.11 -29.01 6.15
C THR A 442 -34.78 -28.68 5.47
N SER A 443 -33.70 -28.59 6.26
CA SER A 443 -32.32 -28.46 5.77
C SER A 443 -31.38 -29.35 6.57
N LEU A 444 -30.31 -29.83 5.93
CA LEU A 444 -29.35 -30.74 6.54
C LEU A 444 -27.94 -30.49 6.03
N SER A 445 -26.98 -30.46 6.95
CA SER A 445 -25.55 -30.43 6.65
C SER A 445 -25.00 -31.85 6.64
N LEU A 446 -24.36 -32.24 5.54
CA LEU A 446 -23.72 -33.55 5.38
C LEU A 446 -22.24 -33.37 5.05
N LYS A 447 -21.39 -34.08 5.79
CA LYS A 447 -19.99 -34.24 5.44
C LYS A 447 -19.82 -35.08 4.18
N ALA A 448 -18.65 -35.02 3.56
CA ALA A 448 -18.30 -35.88 2.43
C ALA A 448 -18.58 -37.36 2.74
N GLY A 449 -19.40 -38.01 1.91
CA GLY A 449 -19.80 -39.41 2.08
C GLY A 449 -20.89 -39.69 3.11
N GLU A 450 -21.30 -38.72 3.93
CA GLU A 450 -22.35 -38.85 4.95
C GLU A 450 -23.74 -38.98 4.32
N SER A 451 -24.62 -39.74 4.98
CA SER A 451 -26.03 -39.87 4.60
C SER A 451 -26.94 -39.52 5.78
N LYS A 452 -28.05 -38.81 5.51
CA LYS A 452 -29.14 -38.59 6.49
C LYS A 452 -30.51 -38.78 5.84
N ASP A 453 -31.47 -39.10 6.69
CA ASP A 453 -32.86 -39.27 6.32
C ASP A 453 -33.66 -37.99 6.58
N VAL A 454 -34.64 -37.76 5.72
CA VAL A 454 -35.64 -36.69 5.81
C VAL A 454 -37.02 -37.31 5.70
N LEU A 455 -37.89 -36.95 6.63
CA LEU A 455 -39.28 -37.40 6.65
C LEU A 455 -40.18 -36.27 6.14
N ILE A 456 -40.89 -36.53 5.05
CA ILE A 456 -41.88 -35.63 4.47
C ILE A 456 -43.26 -36.22 4.78
N THR A 457 -44.12 -35.45 5.43
CA THR A 457 -45.49 -35.87 5.76
C THR A 457 -46.48 -35.08 4.91
N LEU A 458 -47.19 -35.79 4.04
CA LEU A 458 -48.28 -35.25 3.24
C LEU A 458 -49.63 -35.72 3.82
N LEU A 459 -50.67 -34.92 3.66
CA LEU A 459 -52.05 -35.28 3.98
C LEU A 459 -52.85 -35.27 2.68
N PRO A 460 -53.11 -36.45 2.06
CA PRO A 460 -53.98 -36.57 0.90
C PRO A 460 -55.40 -36.07 1.23
N ASN A 461 -56.04 -35.43 0.26
CA ASN A 461 -57.41 -34.96 0.39
C ASN A 461 -58.37 -36.15 0.63
N THR A 462 -59.57 -35.88 1.17
CA THR A 462 -60.51 -36.96 1.53
C THR A 462 -61.20 -37.62 0.33
N ASP A 463 -61.14 -36.98 -0.84
CA ASP A 463 -61.82 -37.32 -2.09
C ASP A 463 -60.87 -37.86 -3.18
N VAL A 464 -59.57 -38.01 -2.88
CA VAL A 464 -58.60 -38.55 -3.84
C VAL A 464 -58.43 -40.06 -3.67
N GLU A 465 -58.27 -40.75 -4.79
CA GLU A 465 -58.00 -42.20 -4.85
C GLU A 465 -57.09 -42.52 -6.05
N GLY A 466 -56.46 -43.70 -6.01
CA GLY A 466 -55.58 -44.20 -7.05
C GLY A 466 -54.17 -43.63 -7.03
N ALA A 467 -53.43 -43.87 -8.12
CA ALA A 467 -52.05 -43.45 -8.30
C ALA A 467 -51.91 -41.92 -8.41
N GLN A 468 -51.17 -41.31 -7.48
CA GLN A 468 -50.84 -39.90 -7.46
C GLN A 468 -49.33 -39.69 -7.56
N GLU A 469 -48.91 -38.75 -8.40
CA GLU A 469 -47.49 -38.46 -8.60
C GLU A 469 -47.05 -37.21 -7.87
N PHE A 470 -45.81 -37.21 -7.37
CA PHE A 470 -45.13 -36.00 -6.88
C PHE A 470 -43.61 -36.16 -7.02
N THR A 471 -42.89 -35.06 -6.84
CA THR A 471 -41.43 -35.01 -6.92
C THR A 471 -40.86 -34.54 -5.60
N VAL A 472 -39.75 -35.14 -5.15
CA VAL A 472 -38.92 -34.61 -4.08
C VAL A 472 -37.66 -34.00 -4.70
N LYS A 473 -37.42 -32.73 -4.41
CA LYS A 473 -36.29 -31.95 -4.86
C LYS A 473 -35.33 -31.67 -3.70
N ALA A 474 -34.04 -31.84 -3.94
CA ALA A 474 -32.96 -31.44 -3.04
C ALA A 474 -32.10 -30.38 -3.73
N THR A 475 -32.03 -29.18 -3.17
CA THR A 475 -31.21 -28.07 -3.67
C THR A 475 -29.96 -27.89 -2.81
N TYR A 476 -28.85 -27.54 -3.44
CA TYR A 476 -27.55 -27.29 -2.81
C TYR A 476 -26.73 -26.31 -3.67
N ALA A 477 -25.62 -25.79 -3.13
CA ALA A 477 -24.79 -24.77 -3.80
C ALA A 477 -24.27 -25.21 -5.19
N GLY A 478 -24.13 -26.52 -5.42
CA GLY A 478 -23.66 -27.10 -6.69
C GLY A 478 -24.77 -27.54 -7.66
N GLY A 479 -26.05 -27.35 -7.35
CA GLY A 479 -27.17 -27.71 -8.25
C GLY A 479 -28.40 -28.28 -7.54
N GLU A 480 -29.14 -29.13 -8.25
CA GLU A 480 -30.34 -29.79 -7.75
C GLU A 480 -30.40 -31.28 -8.13
N ALA A 481 -30.98 -32.10 -7.26
CA ALA A 481 -31.33 -33.48 -7.54
C ALA A 481 -32.83 -33.68 -7.32
N THR A 482 -33.47 -34.41 -8.23
CA THR A 482 -34.92 -34.64 -8.19
C THR A 482 -35.24 -36.12 -8.28
N LYS A 483 -36.21 -36.59 -7.50
CA LYS A 483 -36.76 -37.95 -7.59
C LYS A 483 -38.28 -37.90 -7.67
N ARG A 484 -38.84 -38.51 -8.72
CA ARG A 484 -40.30 -38.69 -8.89
C ARG A 484 -40.76 -39.95 -8.18
N LEU A 485 -41.93 -39.89 -7.56
CA LEU A 485 -42.60 -41.00 -6.88
C LEU A 485 -44.07 -41.05 -7.26
N VAL A 486 -44.62 -42.25 -7.14
CA VAL A 486 -46.06 -42.54 -7.27
C VAL A 486 -46.54 -43.08 -5.93
N ALA A 487 -47.57 -42.45 -5.36
CA ALA A 487 -48.26 -42.89 -4.16
C ALA A 487 -49.64 -43.43 -4.54
N GLU A 488 -49.91 -44.69 -4.22
CA GLU A 488 -51.22 -45.31 -4.44
C GLU A 488 -52.14 -45.00 -3.25
N ILE A 489 -53.16 -44.16 -3.44
CA ILE A 489 -54.05 -43.72 -2.36
C ILE A 489 -55.32 -44.58 -2.35
N GLU A 490 -55.52 -45.31 -1.26
CA GLU A 490 -56.77 -46.01 -0.99
C GLU A 490 -57.89 -45.03 -0.60
N PRO A 491 -59.15 -45.25 -1.05
CA PRO A 491 -60.26 -44.38 -0.70
C PRO A 491 -60.47 -44.34 0.81
N SER A 492 -60.93 -43.19 1.32
CA SER A 492 -61.26 -43.07 2.74
C SER A 492 -62.33 -44.11 3.06
N SER A 493 -62.06 -44.99 4.04
CA SER A 493 -63.02 -45.98 4.51
C SER A 493 -64.14 -45.28 5.28
N GLY A 494 -65.00 -44.56 4.54
CA GLY A 494 -66.31 -44.16 5.00
C GLY A 494 -67.12 -45.43 5.18
N GLY A 495 -67.45 -45.75 6.43
CA GLY A 495 -68.27 -46.88 6.78
C GLY A 495 -69.50 -46.96 5.88
N PHE A 496 -69.63 -48.08 5.18
CA PHE A 496 -70.77 -48.41 4.33
C PHE A 496 -71.99 -48.65 5.24
N GLY A 497 -72.65 -47.55 5.64
CA GLY A 497 -73.95 -47.58 6.30
C GLY A 497 -75.02 -47.94 5.27
N LEU A 498 -75.31 -49.23 5.14
CA LEU A 498 -76.54 -49.74 4.55
C LEU A 498 -77.75 -49.19 5.34
N THR A 499 -78.34 -48.10 4.85
CA THR A 499 -79.79 -47.84 4.74
C THR A 499 -80.00 -46.36 4.45
N GLY A 500 -80.69 -46.04 3.35
CA GLY A 500 -80.91 -44.69 2.90
C GLY A 500 -81.68 -43.84 3.91
N PHE A 501 -80.99 -42.95 4.61
CA PHE A 501 -81.51 -41.72 5.18
C PHE A 501 -80.32 -40.77 5.39
N SER A 502 -80.18 -39.76 4.52
CA SER A 502 -79.18 -38.70 4.69
C SER A 502 -79.57 -37.79 5.85
N ILE A 503 -78.84 -37.90 6.96
CA ILE A 503 -79.01 -37.08 8.18
C ILE A 503 -78.21 -35.75 8.08
N SER A 504 -77.46 -35.52 7.00
CA SER A 504 -76.62 -34.32 6.85
C SER A 504 -77.37 -33.01 6.58
N ASN A 505 -78.70 -33.04 6.34
CA ASN A 505 -79.55 -31.84 6.27
C ASN A 505 -80.47 -31.66 7.50
N LEU A 506 -80.21 -32.40 8.59
CA LEU A 506 -81.07 -32.41 9.78
C LEU A 506 -80.34 -32.00 11.08
N ALA A 507 -79.27 -31.20 10.96
CA ALA A 507 -78.49 -30.71 12.11
C ALA A 507 -78.55 -29.18 12.30
N SER A 508 -79.37 -28.45 11.51
CA SER A 508 -79.45 -26.98 11.59
C SER A 508 -80.87 -26.42 11.68
N GLY A 509 -81.88 -27.22 12.00
CA GLY A 509 -83.27 -26.78 12.16
C GLY A 509 -83.93 -27.29 13.43
N SER A 510 -84.70 -26.42 14.10
CA SER A 510 -85.47 -26.63 15.34
C SER A 510 -86.52 -27.77 15.32
N GLY A 511 -86.51 -28.62 14.29
CA GLY A 511 -87.39 -29.77 14.11
C GLY A 511 -87.03 -30.99 14.95
N PHE A 512 -85.78 -31.12 15.42
CA PHE A 512 -85.35 -32.29 16.20
C PHE A 512 -86.00 -32.36 17.59
N ILE A 513 -86.25 -31.21 18.23
CA ILE A 513 -86.95 -31.13 19.52
C ILE A 513 -88.44 -31.49 19.36
N TRP A 514 -89.07 -31.07 18.26
CA TRP A 514 -90.46 -31.40 17.96
C TRP A 514 -90.66 -32.88 17.60
N ALA A 515 -89.68 -33.52 16.95
CA ALA A 515 -89.74 -34.96 16.66
C ALA A 515 -89.68 -35.82 17.94
N ILE A 516 -88.83 -35.44 18.90
CA ILE A 516 -88.75 -36.13 20.21
C ILE A 516 -90.02 -35.89 21.04
N ALA A 517 -90.60 -34.68 20.99
CA ALA A 517 -91.88 -34.39 21.65
C ALA A 517 -93.05 -35.19 21.05
N LEU A 518 -93.12 -35.30 19.72
CA LEU A 518 -94.17 -36.06 19.02
C LEU A 518 -94.11 -37.56 19.35
N ILE A 519 -92.91 -38.15 19.40
CA ILE A 519 -92.73 -39.56 19.75
C ILE A 519 -93.21 -39.84 21.18
N ASN A 520 -92.90 -38.98 22.14
CA ASN A 520 -93.38 -39.14 23.51
C ASN A 520 -94.91 -39.00 23.63
N VAL A 521 -95.53 -38.09 22.87
CA VAL A 521 -97.00 -37.96 22.83
C VAL A 521 -97.67 -39.21 22.26
N ILE A 522 -97.13 -39.78 21.19
CA ILE A 522 -97.64 -41.03 20.59
C ILE A 522 -97.51 -42.19 21.60
N LEU A 523 -96.39 -42.27 22.33
CA LEU A 523 -96.17 -43.30 23.35
C LEU A 523 -97.19 -43.19 24.49
N VAL A 524 -97.49 -41.97 24.96
CA VAL A 524 -98.52 -41.74 25.99
C VAL A 524 -99.92 -42.11 25.48
N ILE A 525 -100.27 -41.77 24.23
CA ILE A 525 -101.56 -42.15 23.64
C ILE A 525 -101.67 -43.68 23.55
N ILE A 526 -100.61 -44.39 23.14
CA ILE A 526 -100.60 -45.86 23.09
C ILE A 526 -100.79 -46.46 24.49
N ILE A 527 -100.11 -45.92 25.51
CA ILE A 527 -100.28 -46.37 26.90
C ILE A 527 -101.71 -46.12 27.38
N ILE A 528 -102.32 -44.96 27.09
CA ILE A 528 -103.71 -44.66 27.44
C ILE A 528 -104.68 -45.61 26.72
N VAL A 529 -104.48 -45.88 25.43
CA VAL A 529 -105.32 -46.81 24.66
C VAL A 529 -105.22 -48.23 25.22
N ILE A 530 -104.01 -48.68 25.59
CA ILE A 530 -103.81 -49.99 26.22
C ILE A 530 -104.47 -50.03 27.61
N ALA A 531 -104.30 -48.99 28.43
CA ALA A 531 -104.91 -48.89 29.76
C ALA A 531 -106.45 -48.88 29.70
N VAL A 532 -107.04 -48.13 28.76
CA VAL A 532 -108.50 -48.11 28.54
C VAL A 532 -109.02 -49.45 28.03
N ARG A 533 -108.24 -50.17 27.21
CA ARG A 533 -108.60 -51.51 26.73
C ARG A 533 -108.53 -52.57 27.83
N ILE A 534 -107.65 -52.40 28.81
CA ILE A 534 -107.54 -53.26 29.99
C ILE A 534 -108.58 -52.91 31.06
N ALA A 535 -109.05 -51.65 31.16
CA ALA A 535 -110.11 -51.28 32.12
C ALA A 535 -111.54 -51.62 31.65
N ARG A 536 -111.72 -52.04 30.38
CA ARG A 536 -113.02 -52.47 29.81
C ARG A 536 -113.13 -54.00 29.59
N LYS A 537 -112.21 -54.78 30.17
CA LYS A 537 -112.23 -56.25 30.26
C LYS A 537 -111.69 -56.67 31.60
#